data_AF-A0A0B8QJX8-F1
#
_entry.id   AF-A0A0B8QJX8-F1
#
_cell.length_a   1.000
_cell.length_b   1.000
_cell.length_c   1.000
_cell.angle_alpha   90.00
_cell.angle_beta   90.00
_cell.angle_gamma   90.00
#
_symmetry.space_group_name_H-M   'P 1'
#
loop_
_entity.id
_entity.type
_entity.pdbx_description
1 polymer ?
#
loop_
_entity_poly.entity_id
_entity_poly.type
_entity_poly.pdbx_seq_one_letter_code
_entity_poly.pdbx_strand_id
1 'polypeptide(L)'
;MPATDVFDKQDEAYREAVLPSSVTKRIAVEAGIADYWYKYVGFGGKIIGMTTFGESAPAGELFKMFGFTTENVVKSAQELLG
;
A
#
# COMPACT_ATOMS: atom_id res chain seq x y z
N MET A 1 -6.41 -6.32 0.66
CA MET A 1 -6.65 -6.98 -0.65
C MET A 1 -6.09 -8.39 -0.58
N PRO A 2 -6.85 -9.37 -0.04
CA PRO A 2 -6.29 -10.68 0.35
C PRO A 2 -5.94 -11.59 -0.82
N ALA A 3 -6.58 -11.42 -1.97
CA ALA A 3 -6.30 -12.16 -3.20
C ALA A 3 -6.52 -11.24 -4.40
N THR A 4 -5.45 -10.57 -4.82
CA THR A 4 -5.48 -9.62 -5.94
C THR A 4 -5.92 -10.26 -7.25
N ASP A 5 -5.52 -11.50 -7.51
CA ASP A 5 -5.93 -12.22 -8.72
C ASP A 5 -7.44 -12.52 -8.74
N VAL A 6 -8.04 -12.76 -7.57
CA VAL A 6 -9.48 -12.93 -7.44
C VAL A 6 -10.19 -11.60 -7.63
N PHE A 7 -9.66 -10.51 -7.06
CA PHE A 7 -10.16 -9.15 -7.28
C PHE A 7 -10.11 -8.74 -8.76
N ASP A 8 -9.03 -9.06 -9.46
CA ASP A 8 -8.86 -8.75 -10.87
C ASP A 8 -9.84 -9.47 -11.79
N LYS A 9 -10.31 -10.66 -11.39
CA LYS A 9 -11.33 -11.45 -12.10
C LYS A 9 -12.75 -10.93 -11.88
N GLN A 10 -12.96 -10.00 -10.95
CA GLN A 10 -14.29 -9.40 -10.75
C GLN A 10 -14.63 -8.45 -11.90
N ASP A 11 -15.93 -8.22 -12.10
CA ASP A 11 -16.40 -7.30 -13.14
C ASP A 11 -15.93 -5.85 -12.89
N GLU A 12 -16.02 -5.02 -13.93
CA GLU A 12 -15.58 -3.61 -13.88
C GLU A 12 -16.39 -2.80 -12.86
N ALA A 13 -17.68 -3.06 -12.73
CA ALA A 13 -18.55 -2.33 -11.79
C ALA A 13 -18.13 -2.57 -10.33
N TYR A 14 -17.81 -3.81 -9.98
CA TYR A 14 -17.31 -4.17 -8.65
C TYR A 14 -15.93 -3.56 -8.40
N ARG A 15 -15.00 -3.67 -9.35
CA ARG A 15 -13.66 -3.09 -9.20
C ARG A 15 -13.71 -1.56 -9.04
N GLU A 16 -14.57 -0.88 -9.79
CA GLU A 16 -14.80 0.56 -9.67
C GLU A 16 -15.49 0.93 -8.34
N ALA A 17 -16.42 0.11 -7.85
CA ALA A 17 -17.07 0.34 -6.55
C ALA A 17 -16.08 0.24 -5.38
N VAL A 18 -15.08 -0.65 -5.46
CA VAL A 18 -14.06 -0.82 -4.41
C VAL A 18 -12.90 0.17 -4.55
N LEU A 19 -12.42 0.42 -5.77
CA LEU A 19 -11.33 1.34 -6.07
C LEU A 19 -11.75 2.39 -7.12
N PRO A 20 -12.62 3.35 -6.75
CA PRO A 20 -13.14 4.33 -7.71
C PRO A 20 -12.02 5.08 -8.42
N SER A 21 -12.05 5.07 -9.75
CA SER A 21 -11.07 5.74 -10.62
C SER A 21 -10.92 7.23 -10.33
N SER A 22 -11.99 7.86 -9.83
CA SER A 22 -12.02 9.26 -9.38
C SER A 22 -11.21 9.53 -8.10
N VAL A 23 -10.96 8.51 -7.28
CA VAL A 23 -10.20 8.61 -6.02
C VAL A 23 -8.77 8.14 -6.27
N THR A 24 -7.87 9.08 -6.58
CA THR A 24 -6.47 8.78 -6.96
C THR A 24 -5.48 8.80 -5.80
N LYS A 25 -5.84 9.44 -4.68
CA LYS A 25 -5.01 9.53 -3.48
C LYS A 25 -5.13 8.26 -2.65
N ARG A 26 -4.34 7.24 -3.00
CA ARG A 26 -4.38 5.89 -2.39
C ARG A 26 -3.07 5.56 -1.68
N ILE A 27 -3.15 4.77 -0.61
CA ILE A 27 -1.99 4.20 0.06
C ILE A 27 -2.15 2.68 0.14
N ALA A 28 -1.15 1.94 -0.33
CA ALA A 28 -0.99 0.51 -0.05
C ALA A 28 -0.01 0.32 1.11
N VAL A 29 -0.31 -0.62 2.02
CA VAL A 29 0.53 -0.92 3.19
C VAL A 29 0.70 -2.43 3.28
N GLU A 30 1.93 -2.91 3.08
CA GLU A 30 2.25 -4.34 3.14
C GLU A 30 3.74 -4.55 3.42
N ALA A 31 4.09 -5.47 4.35
CA ALA A 31 5.47 -5.88 4.62
C ALA A 31 6.04 -6.81 3.52
N GLY A 32 5.95 -6.37 2.27
CA GLY A 32 6.41 -7.02 1.05
C GLY A 32 6.92 -5.98 0.05
N ILE A 33 7.40 -6.41 -1.12
CA ILE A 33 7.99 -5.50 -2.12
C ILE A 33 6.98 -4.43 -2.58
N ALA A 34 7.40 -3.17 -2.57
CA ALA A 34 6.54 -2.04 -2.89
C ALA A 34 6.02 -2.08 -4.35
N ASP A 35 6.88 -2.47 -5.31
CA ASP A 35 6.60 -2.31 -6.74
C ASP A 35 5.31 -2.99 -7.22
N TYR A 36 4.91 -4.07 -6.57
CA TYR A 36 3.67 -4.77 -6.89
C TYR A 36 2.42 -3.87 -6.78
N TRP A 37 2.44 -2.95 -5.81
CA TRP A 37 1.27 -2.15 -5.44
C TRP A 37 1.00 -0.97 -6.37
N TYR A 38 1.93 -0.59 -7.25
CA TYR A 38 1.71 0.46 -8.25
C TYR A 38 0.49 0.21 -9.12
N LYS A 39 0.14 -1.07 -9.36
CA LYS A 39 -1.07 -1.47 -10.09
C LYS A 39 -2.36 -0.88 -9.49
N TYR A 40 -2.45 -0.75 -8.17
CA TYR A 40 -3.68 -0.35 -7.47
C TYR A 40 -3.64 1.09 -6.96
N VAL A 41 -2.46 1.63 -6.65
CA VAL A 41 -2.31 3.01 -6.18
C VAL A 41 -2.04 4.02 -7.30
N GLY A 42 -1.56 3.55 -8.46
CA GLY A 42 -1.20 4.39 -9.60
C GLY A 42 -0.03 5.34 -9.31
N PHE A 43 0.19 6.32 -10.19
CA PHE A 43 1.27 7.32 -10.06
C PHE A 43 0.98 8.41 -9.02
N GLY A 44 -0.29 8.58 -8.65
CA GLY A 44 -0.74 9.61 -7.71
C GLY A 44 -0.84 9.15 -6.26
N GLY A 45 -0.52 7.89 -5.97
CA GLY A 45 -0.60 7.28 -4.64
C GLY A 45 0.75 7.13 -3.95
N LYS A 46 0.75 6.46 -2.80
CA LYS A 46 1.95 6.07 -2.03
C LYS A 46 1.91 4.59 -1.65
N ILE A 47 3.06 4.03 -1.34
CA ILE A 47 3.22 2.63 -0.93
C ILE A 47 4.12 2.61 0.30
N ILE A 48 3.63 2.04 1.39
CA ILE A 48 4.43 1.70 2.57
C ILE A 48 4.70 0.20 2.48
N GLY A 49 5.87 -0.12 1.93
CA GLY A 49 6.32 -1.48 1.71
C GLY A 49 7.84 -1.58 1.72
N MET A 50 8.34 -2.80 1.59
CA MET A 50 9.77 -3.09 1.53
C MET A 50 10.34 -2.67 0.17
N THR A 51 11.57 -2.16 0.18
CA THR A 51 12.38 -1.89 -1.04
C THR A 51 13.77 -2.51 -0.96
N THR A 52 14.05 -3.21 0.14
CA THR A 52 15.33 -3.85 0.45
C THR A 52 15.08 -5.25 1.02
N PHE A 53 16.16 -6.00 1.25
CA PHE A 53 16.11 -7.17 2.14
C PHE A 53 15.82 -6.75 3.58
N GLY A 54 15.50 -7.76 4.41
CA GLY A 54 15.30 -7.60 5.84
C GLY A 54 16.61 -7.59 6.63
N GLU A 55 16.48 -7.50 7.95
CA GLU A 55 17.58 -7.53 8.91
C GLU A 55 17.28 -8.52 10.04
N SER A 56 18.31 -8.94 10.77
CA SER A 56 18.16 -9.85 11.91
C SER A 56 17.91 -9.09 13.21
N ALA A 57 16.64 -8.87 13.57
CA ALA A 57 16.23 -8.26 14.84
C ALA A 57 14.80 -8.70 15.24
N PRO A 58 14.33 -8.40 16.47
CA PRO A 58 12.93 -8.63 16.84
C PRO A 58 11.96 -7.90 15.91
N ALA A 59 10.84 -8.54 15.56
CA ALA A 59 9.89 -8.01 14.57
C ALA A 59 9.38 -6.60 14.90
N GLY A 60 9.17 -6.28 16.18
CA GLY A 60 8.73 -4.95 16.61
C GLY A 60 9.76 -3.84 16.31
N GLU A 61 11.05 -4.17 16.33
CA GLU A 61 12.12 -3.25 15.93
C GLU A 61 12.20 -3.15 14.40
N LEU A 62 12.07 -4.28 13.69
CA LEU A 62 12.05 -4.31 12.24
C LEU A 62 10.88 -3.51 11.66
N PHE A 63 9.66 -3.63 12.20
CA PHE A 63 8.52 -2.85 11.74
C PHE A 63 8.75 -1.34 11.91
N LYS A 64 9.34 -0.91 13.04
CA LYS A 64 9.70 0.50 13.24
C LYS A 64 10.79 0.96 12.26
N MET A 65 11.83 0.15 12.09
CA MET A 65 12.95 0.44 11.19
C MET A 65 12.51 0.58 9.74
N PHE A 66 11.66 -0.32 9.25
CA PHE A 66 11.14 -0.31 7.89
C PHE A 66 9.89 0.57 7.70
N GLY A 67 9.46 1.30 8.74
CA GLY A 67 8.39 2.30 8.63
C GLY A 67 6.96 1.76 8.63
N PHE A 68 6.74 0.52 9.06
CA PHE A 68 5.42 -0.06 9.29
C PHE A 68 4.86 0.37 10.64
N THR A 69 4.60 1.66 10.79
CA THR A 69 3.99 2.23 11.99
C THR A 69 2.75 3.03 11.64
N THR A 70 1.83 3.11 12.59
CA THR A 70 0.61 3.93 12.47
C THR A 70 0.93 5.39 12.16
N GLU A 71 1.98 5.92 12.77
CA GLU A 71 2.40 7.31 12.60
C GLU A 71 2.88 7.56 11.17
N ASN A 72 3.63 6.63 10.57
CA ASN A 72 4.10 6.75 9.20
C ASN A 72 2.94 6.66 8.19
N VAL A 73 1.96 5.78 8.44
CA VAL A 73 0.74 5.67 7.61
C VAL A 73 -0.05 6.98 7.63
N VAL A 74 -0.31 7.53 8.82
CA VAL A 74 -1.07 8.79 8.98
C VAL A 74 -0.31 9.95 8.34
N LYS A 75 0.99 10.08 8.60
CA LYS A 75 1.84 11.11 7.99
C LYS A 75 1.82 11.02 6.46
N SER A 76 1.98 9.81 5.91
CA SER A 76 1.95 9.59 4.46
C SER A 76 0.60 9.98 3.84
N ALA A 77 -0.51 9.71 4.54
CA ALA A 77 -1.85 10.11 4.11
C ALA A 77 -2.03 11.63 4.09
N GLN A 78 -1.57 12.32 5.13
CA GLN A 78 -1.62 13.79 5.21
C GLN A 78 -0.82 14.43 4.06
N GLU A 79 0.44 14.00 3.88
CA GLU A 79 1.29 14.49 2.78
C GLU A 79 0.71 14.20 1.39
N LEU A 80 -0.05 13.11 1.25
CA LEU A 80 -0.66 12.73 -0.02
C LEU A 80 -1.87 13.61 -0.39
N LEU A 81 -2.61 14.07 0.62
CA LEU A 81 -3.79 14.91 0.47
C LEU A 81 -3.45 16.40 0.26
N GLY A 82 -2.29 16.86 0.75
CA GLY A 82 -1.86 18.26 0.67
C GLY A 82 -2.14 19.01 1.95
#